data_AF-A0A804KL41-F1
#
_entry.id   AF-A0A804KL41-F1
#
_cell.length_a   1.000
_cell.length_b   1.000
_cell.length_c   1.000
_cell.angle_alpha   90.00
_cell.angle_beta   90.00
_cell.angle_gamma   90.00
#
_symmetry.space_group_name_H-M   'P 1'
#
loop_
_entity.id
_entity.type
_entity.pdbx_description
1 polymer ?
#
loop_
_entity_poly.entity_id
_entity_poly.type
_entity_poly.pdbx_seq_one_letter_code
_entity_poly.pdbx_strand_id
1 'polypeptide(L)'
;MPVKHGGSILSWVLSKSTRKCKPETPPKTMASDDMSQLLKEWGVSSLESLEEELLHAKENRDAALAEVSEMKSLLAELQQKLHSLEAYCEELKKALKQAVHGKSPQVLYKFKLSKRVKSIRGSRDDLMPVSQEVLVEGFLQIVSECRLSVTHFCETLIHQTRETDDDLSGRLNLLLQPHQMTLTSSNSSKVALCHLEAIVNQSLYQDFENCVFQKNGSPKFLDPRRERQENFSSFVALRNLGWNEVLHKGTKHYSDDFSRFCDRKFSSVAAVLNWSTPWPEHLLRCFLIGAKCIWLLHLLAFSFEPSLMILRVEGNRDFDPIHMEEIPLDGHRAQAPARVRTMVMPGFFVRDRVLRCRVLCRYGSES
;
A
#
# COMPACT_ATOMS: atom_id res chain seq x y z
N MET A 1 28.34 -31.25 30.49
CA MET A 1 28.91 -32.39 29.74
C MET A 1 27.76 -33.34 29.37
N PRO A 2 27.77 -34.10 28.24
CA PRO A 2 27.75 -33.64 26.83
C PRO A 2 26.76 -34.45 25.92
N VAL A 3 26.42 -34.19 24.63
CA VAL A 3 26.48 -33.04 23.67
C VAL A 3 25.67 -33.40 22.37
N LYS A 4 24.81 -32.49 21.83
CA LYS A 4 24.21 -32.49 20.44
C LYS A 4 23.22 -33.64 20.08
N HIS A 5 22.32 -33.57 19.09
CA HIS A 5 22.34 -32.98 17.73
C HIS A 5 20.93 -32.45 17.34
N GLY A 6 20.74 -31.67 16.28
CA GLY A 6 21.68 -31.06 15.33
C GLY A 6 20.94 -30.34 14.21
N GLY A 7 21.52 -29.27 13.67
CA GLY A 7 20.92 -28.50 12.59
C GLY A 7 21.77 -27.29 12.20
N SER A 8 22.54 -27.44 11.12
CA SER A 8 22.76 -26.41 10.09
C SER A 8 23.52 -27.06 8.93
N ILE A 9 23.15 -26.72 7.71
CA ILE A 9 23.64 -27.31 6.47
C ILE A 9 24.38 -26.22 5.67
N LEU A 10 25.56 -26.59 5.15
CA LEU A 10 26.45 -25.82 4.24
C LEU A 10 27.24 -24.64 4.84
N SER A 11 28.50 -24.92 5.20
CA SER A 11 29.59 -23.93 5.20
C SER A 11 30.90 -24.54 4.68
N TRP A 12 31.14 -24.36 3.39
CA TRP A 12 32.40 -24.59 2.66
C TRP A 12 32.39 -23.59 1.48
N VAL A 13 33.47 -22.98 0.99
CA VAL A 13 34.90 -23.32 1.02
C VAL A 13 35.73 -22.02 1.13
N LEU A 14 36.70 -21.93 2.05
CA LEU A 14 37.83 -20.99 1.97
C LEU A 14 39.06 -21.54 2.71
N SER A 15 39.77 -22.47 2.09
CA SER A 15 40.99 -23.07 2.63
C SER A 15 42.22 -22.21 2.31
N LYS A 16 42.65 -21.37 3.26
CA LYS A 16 43.94 -20.65 3.16
C LYS A 16 45.11 -21.64 3.27
N SER A 17 46.05 -21.60 2.33
CA SER A 17 47.34 -22.29 2.45
C SER A 17 48.49 -21.28 2.39
N THR A 18 49.20 -21.13 3.51
CA THR A 18 50.46 -20.39 3.58
C THR A 18 51.63 -21.36 3.54
N ARG A 19 52.49 -21.28 2.53
CA ARG A 19 53.88 -21.78 2.61
C ARG A 19 54.86 -20.76 2.05
N LYS A 20 56.03 -20.73 2.68
CA LYS A 20 57.06 -19.69 2.56
C LYS A 20 58.36 -20.37 2.13
N CYS A 21 58.98 -19.91 1.03
CA CYS A 21 60.35 -20.24 0.65
C CYS A 21 60.98 -19.08 -0.15
N LYS A 22 62.30 -18.98 -0.06
CA LYS A 22 63.22 -17.98 -0.66
C LYS A 22 64.63 -18.64 -0.68
N PRO A 23 65.61 -18.16 -1.47
CA PRO A 23 65.52 -17.78 -2.88
C PRO A 23 66.78 -18.17 -3.70
N GLU A 24 66.66 -18.79 -4.89
CA GLU A 24 67.78 -18.86 -5.86
C GLU A 24 67.29 -18.67 -7.30
N THR A 25 68.18 -18.20 -8.18
CA THR A 25 67.91 -17.72 -9.56
C THR A 25 68.91 -18.32 -10.55
N PRO A 26 68.66 -18.23 -11.88
CA PRO A 26 67.87 -19.15 -12.70
C PRO A 26 68.77 -19.95 -13.67
N PRO A 27 68.22 -20.81 -14.55
CA PRO A 27 68.16 -20.36 -15.95
C PRO A 27 67.05 -20.95 -16.85
N LYS A 28 66.76 -20.19 -17.92
CA LYS A 28 66.28 -20.62 -19.27
C LYS A 28 64.84 -21.12 -19.46
N THR A 29 64.01 -20.18 -19.93
CA THR A 29 63.39 -20.20 -21.27
C THR A 29 62.74 -21.52 -21.74
N MET A 30 61.51 -21.75 -21.30
CA MET A 30 60.41 -22.36 -22.08
C MET A 30 59.08 -21.99 -21.40
N ALA A 31 57.93 -22.22 -22.07
CA ALA A 31 56.57 -21.91 -21.58
C ALA A 31 56.13 -20.43 -21.57
N SER A 32 56.21 -19.76 -22.74
CA SER A 32 55.28 -18.65 -23.06
C SER A 32 53.95 -19.17 -23.64
N ASP A 33 53.99 -20.35 -24.27
CA ASP A 33 52.84 -20.93 -24.97
C ASP A 33 51.87 -21.64 -24.03
N ASP A 34 52.35 -22.40 -23.03
CA ASP A 34 51.50 -23.08 -22.03
C ASP A 34 50.57 -22.11 -21.29
N MET A 35 51.07 -20.93 -20.94
CA MET A 35 50.30 -19.91 -20.22
C MET A 35 49.22 -19.28 -21.11
N SER A 36 49.51 -19.16 -22.40
CA SER A 36 48.58 -18.67 -23.43
C SER A 36 47.51 -19.72 -23.77
N GLN A 37 47.82 -21.02 -23.62
CA GLN A 37 46.85 -22.11 -23.72
C GLN A 37 45.92 -22.15 -22.50
N LEU A 38 46.45 -22.03 -21.28
CA LEU A 38 45.65 -21.97 -20.05
C LEU A 38 44.69 -20.77 -20.02
N LEU A 39 45.13 -19.58 -20.42
CA LEU A 39 44.25 -18.40 -20.53
C LEU A 39 43.06 -18.63 -21.49
N LYS A 40 43.30 -19.32 -22.61
CA LYS A 40 42.24 -19.68 -23.57
C LYS A 40 41.30 -20.76 -23.05
N GLU A 41 41.77 -21.76 -22.31
CA GLU A 41 40.90 -22.75 -21.65
C GLU A 41 39.95 -22.12 -20.61
N TRP A 42 40.36 -21.01 -19.99
CA TRP A 42 39.56 -20.27 -19.02
C TRP A 42 38.69 -19.16 -19.67
N GLY A 43 38.67 -19.07 -21.00
CA GLY A 43 37.82 -18.14 -21.76
C GLY A 43 38.28 -16.68 -21.75
N VAL A 44 39.50 -16.39 -21.29
CA VAL A 44 40.02 -15.02 -21.17
C VAL A 44 40.93 -14.69 -22.36
N SER A 45 40.66 -13.57 -23.04
CA SER A 45 41.29 -13.27 -24.34
C SER A 45 42.76 -12.81 -24.24
N SER A 46 43.17 -12.22 -23.11
CA SER A 46 44.57 -11.88 -22.82
C SER A 46 44.78 -11.72 -21.30
N LEU A 47 46.04 -11.75 -20.84
CA LEU A 47 46.38 -11.45 -19.45
C LEU A 47 46.00 -10.01 -19.06
N GLU A 48 46.24 -9.05 -19.96
CA GLU A 48 45.93 -7.63 -19.77
C GLU A 48 44.42 -7.40 -19.55
N SER A 49 43.58 -8.10 -20.31
CA SER A 49 42.12 -8.06 -20.16
C SER A 49 41.65 -8.52 -18.77
N LEU A 50 42.37 -9.45 -18.14
CA LEU A 50 42.06 -9.90 -16.77
C LEU A 50 42.48 -8.87 -15.73
N GLU A 51 43.58 -8.16 -15.94
CA GLU A 51 44.04 -7.09 -15.05
C GLU A 51 43.09 -5.88 -15.10
N GLU A 52 42.60 -5.51 -16.29
CA GLU A 52 41.56 -4.49 -16.48
C GLU A 52 40.23 -4.87 -15.79
N GLU A 53 39.73 -6.09 -16.02
CA GLU A 53 38.47 -6.55 -15.41
C GLU A 53 38.57 -6.62 -13.87
N LEU A 54 39.72 -7.05 -13.33
CA LEU A 54 39.99 -7.08 -11.89
C LEU A 54 40.05 -5.66 -11.30
N LEU A 55 40.65 -4.70 -12.03
CA LEU A 55 40.68 -3.29 -11.62
C LEU A 55 39.27 -2.69 -11.59
N HIS A 56 38.50 -2.86 -12.66
CA HIS A 56 37.10 -2.42 -12.73
C HIS A 56 36.22 -3.08 -11.65
N ALA A 57 36.40 -4.37 -11.36
CA ALA A 57 35.71 -5.06 -10.27
C ALA A 57 36.09 -4.52 -8.88
N LYS A 58 37.33 -4.06 -8.67
CA LYS A 58 37.74 -3.38 -7.43
C LYS A 58 37.08 -2.01 -7.31
N GLU A 59 37.07 -1.21 -8.37
CA GLU A 59 36.45 0.12 -8.38
C GLU A 59 34.94 0.03 -8.09
N ASN A 60 34.22 -0.89 -8.75
CA ASN A 60 32.80 -1.14 -8.47
C ASN A 60 32.55 -1.60 -7.03
N ARG A 61 33.43 -2.44 -6.47
CA ARG A 61 33.34 -2.86 -5.05
C ARG A 61 33.58 -1.68 -4.10
N ASP A 62 34.54 -0.79 -4.40
CA ASP A 62 34.83 0.37 -3.55
C ASP A 62 33.74 1.46 -3.67
N ALA A 63 33.15 1.65 -4.85
CA ALA A 63 31.96 2.49 -5.03
C ALA A 63 30.77 1.97 -4.21
N ALA A 64 30.45 0.68 -4.31
CA ALA A 64 29.37 0.07 -3.53
C ALA A 64 29.63 0.15 -2.00
N LEU A 65 30.89 0.09 -1.55
CA LEU A 65 31.23 0.30 -0.13
C LEU A 65 31.07 1.76 0.31
N ALA A 66 31.33 2.73 -0.58
CA ALA A 66 31.08 4.15 -0.32
C ALA A 66 29.58 4.42 -0.17
N GLU A 67 28.74 3.92 -1.09
CA GLU A 67 27.27 4.00 -1.01
C GLU A 67 26.75 3.37 0.29
N VAL A 68 27.22 2.18 0.66
CA VAL A 68 26.85 1.53 1.93
C VAL A 68 27.29 2.34 3.16
N SER A 69 28.37 3.11 3.06
CA SER A 69 28.81 4.02 4.14
C SER A 69 27.87 5.23 4.26
N GLU A 70 27.44 5.81 3.14
CA GLU A 70 26.47 6.91 3.11
C GLU A 70 25.07 6.47 3.58
N MET A 71 24.59 5.30 3.14
CA MET A 71 23.33 4.73 3.64
C MET A 71 23.37 4.51 5.16
N LYS A 72 24.53 4.16 5.73
CA LYS A 72 24.71 4.00 7.18
C LYS A 72 24.68 5.33 7.94
N SER A 73 25.27 6.41 7.40
CA SER A 73 25.18 7.73 8.05
C SER A 73 23.75 8.28 7.99
N LEU A 74 23.07 8.16 6.84
CA LEU A 74 21.66 8.54 6.70
C LEU A 74 20.74 7.75 7.64
N LEU A 75 20.99 6.45 7.83
CA LEU A 75 20.25 5.62 8.78
C LEU A 75 20.50 6.06 10.23
N ALA A 76 21.73 6.40 10.60
CA ALA A 76 22.05 6.94 11.93
C ALA A 76 21.36 8.30 12.18
N GLU A 77 21.33 9.20 11.18
CA GLU A 77 20.57 10.45 11.28
C GLU A 77 19.06 10.22 11.43
N LEU A 78 18.48 9.28 10.68
CA LEU A 78 17.07 8.93 10.80
C LEU A 78 16.75 8.32 12.16
N GLN A 79 17.63 7.48 12.70
CA GLN A 79 17.52 7.00 14.08
C GLN A 79 17.57 8.17 15.08
N GLN A 80 18.48 9.12 14.94
CA GLN A 80 18.53 10.30 15.82
C GLN A 80 17.26 11.14 15.73
N LYS A 81 16.74 11.37 14.52
CA LYS A 81 15.47 12.08 14.27
C LYS A 81 14.28 11.35 14.92
N LEU A 82 14.23 10.01 14.83
CA LEU A 82 13.22 9.18 15.50
C LEU A 82 13.24 9.38 17.03
N HIS A 83 14.41 9.26 17.67
CA HIS A 83 14.55 9.42 19.13
C HIS A 83 14.18 10.84 19.58
N SER A 84 14.50 11.87 18.78
CA SER A 84 14.09 13.26 19.10
C SER A 84 12.58 13.47 18.99
N LEU A 85 11.93 12.84 18.01
CA LEU A 85 10.47 12.87 17.86
C LEU A 85 9.77 12.11 18.98
N GLU A 86 10.31 10.96 19.42
CA GLU A 86 9.80 10.19 20.55
C GLU A 86 9.89 11.00 21.86
N ALA A 87 11.02 11.66 22.10
CA ALA A 87 11.19 12.55 23.25
C ALA A 87 10.18 13.72 23.22
N TYR A 88 9.97 14.35 22.06
CA TYR A 88 8.96 15.40 21.88
C TYR A 88 7.53 14.90 22.13
N CYS A 89 7.19 13.70 21.66
CA CYS A 89 5.89 13.07 21.91
C CYS A 89 5.65 12.80 23.41
N GLU A 90 6.66 12.32 24.15
CA GLU A 90 6.57 12.16 25.60
C GLU A 90 6.49 13.50 26.36
N GLU A 91 7.15 14.55 25.87
CA GLU A 91 7.03 15.90 26.44
C GLU A 91 5.64 16.49 26.20
N LEU A 92 5.10 16.38 24.98
CA LEU A 92 3.72 16.77 24.64
C LEU A 92 2.70 16.02 25.51
N LYS A 93 2.92 14.72 25.74
CA LYS A 93 2.10 13.86 26.60
C LYS A 93 2.18 14.25 28.08
N LYS A 94 3.33 14.71 28.57
CA LYS A 94 3.47 15.31 29.92
C LYS A 94 2.73 16.65 30.00
N ALA A 95 2.90 17.53 29.01
CA ALA A 95 2.20 18.82 28.95
C ALA A 95 0.67 18.65 28.91
N LEU A 96 0.17 17.69 28.12
CA LEU A 96 -1.26 17.35 28.08
C LEU A 96 -1.77 16.88 29.45
N LYS A 97 -1.04 15.98 30.12
CA LYS A 97 -1.38 15.54 31.49
C LYS A 97 -1.43 16.72 32.46
N GLN A 98 -0.44 17.62 32.41
CA GLN A 98 -0.41 18.82 33.26
C GLN A 98 -1.57 19.77 32.95
N ALA A 99 -1.90 20.02 31.68
CA ALA A 99 -3.03 20.87 31.28
C ALA A 99 -4.39 20.30 31.72
N VAL A 100 -4.54 18.97 31.77
CA VAL A 100 -5.74 18.28 32.26
C VAL A 100 -5.84 18.32 33.80
N HIS A 101 -4.73 18.22 34.52
CA HIS A 101 -4.73 18.27 36.00
C HIS A 101 -4.73 19.71 36.56
N GLY A 102 -4.25 20.70 35.78
CA GLY A 102 -4.17 22.10 36.19
C GLY A 102 -5.48 22.90 36.08
N LYS A 103 -6.59 22.30 35.63
CA LYS A 103 -7.88 22.98 35.44
C LYS A 103 -9.00 22.35 36.26
N SER A 104 -9.06 22.72 37.54
CA SER A 104 -10.29 22.66 38.34
C SER A 104 -11.24 23.80 37.90
N PRO A 105 -12.58 23.62 37.89
CA PRO A 105 -13.38 24.15 36.79
C PRO A 105 -14.04 25.49 37.08
N GLN A 106 -13.67 26.55 36.33
CA GLN A 106 -14.55 27.70 36.11
C GLN A 106 -14.52 28.21 34.66
N VAL A 107 -15.73 28.53 34.17
CA VAL A 107 -16.06 29.26 32.93
C VAL A 107 -15.61 28.66 31.59
N LEU A 108 -16.48 27.85 30.97
CA LEU A 108 -16.84 28.07 29.55
C LEU A 108 -18.29 27.62 29.25
N TYR A 109 -19.10 28.59 28.82
CA TYR A 109 -20.45 28.56 28.23
C TYR A 109 -21.37 27.32 28.39
N LYS A 110 -22.46 27.53 29.14
CA LYS A 110 -23.66 26.69 29.16
C LYS A 110 -24.38 26.72 27.80
N PHE A 111 -24.36 25.62 27.05
CA PHE A 111 -25.53 25.24 26.25
C PHE A 111 -26.45 24.37 27.11
N LYS A 112 -27.61 24.91 27.50
CA LYS A 112 -28.63 24.17 28.24
C LYS A 112 -29.44 23.28 27.29
N LEU A 113 -29.03 22.02 27.10
CA LEU A 113 -29.98 20.99 26.65
C LEU A 113 -30.69 20.38 27.87
N SER A 114 -32.01 20.21 27.76
CA SER A 114 -32.89 19.83 28.86
C SER A 114 -32.57 18.44 29.44
N LYS A 115 -32.01 18.37 30.65
CA LYS A 115 -31.97 17.14 31.44
C LYS A 115 -33.30 16.94 32.16
N ARG A 116 -34.19 16.12 31.57
CA ARG A 116 -35.34 15.55 32.29
C ARG A 116 -35.54 14.05 32.02
N VAL A 117 -34.52 13.25 32.35
CA VAL A 117 -34.71 11.84 32.75
C VAL A 117 -33.82 11.54 33.96
N LYS A 118 -34.46 11.21 35.10
CA LYS A 118 -33.86 10.44 36.19
C LYS A 118 -34.42 9.02 36.10
N SER A 119 -33.62 8.02 36.48
CA SER A 119 -33.90 6.57 36.32
C SER A 119 -33.85 6.16 34.84
N ILE A 120 -33.01 5.22 34.40
CA ILE A 120 -32.78 3.86 34.94
C ILE A 120 -31.29 3.50 34.92
N ARG A 121 -30.91 2.48 35.70
CA ARG A 121 -29.57 1.87 35.78
C ARG A 121 -29.22 1.07 34.50
N GLY A 122 -28.97 1.76 33.39
CA GLY A 122 -28.41 1.17 32.14
C GLY A 122 -26.88 1.06 32.19
N SER A 123 -26.29 0.14 31.42
CA SER A 123 -24.85 -0.18 31.53
C SER A 123 -23.95 0.97 31.07
N ARG A 124 -22.72 1.02 31.61
CA ARG A 124 -21.63 1.85 31.08
C ARG A 124 -20.96 1.23 29.84
N ASP A 125 -21.33 0.01 29.47
CA ASP A 125 -20.73 -0.74 28.36
C ASP A 125 -21.31 -0.37 26.97
N ASP A 126 -22.39 0.43 26.91
CA ASP A 126 -23.13 0.73 25.67
C ASP A 126 -22.55 1.93 24.86
N LEU A 127 -21.33 2.38 25.16
CA LEU A 127 -20.66 3.49 24.47
C LEU A 127 -19.46 2.99 23.67
N MET A 128 -19.28 3.54 22.46
CA MET A 128 -18.10 3.26 21.64
C MET A 128 -16.81 3.50 22.45
N PRO A 129 -15.81 2.60 22.38
CA PRO A 129 -14.63 2.64 23.24
C PRO A 129 -13.64 3.77 22.91
N VAL A 130 -13.89 4.51 21.84
CA VAL A 130 -13.06 5.62 21.33
C VAL A 130 -13.95 6.84 21.04
N SER A 131 -13.39 8.05 21.12
CA SER A 131 -14.13 9.27 20.77
C SER A 131 -14.40 9.35 19.27
N GLN A 132 -15.38 10.16 18.87
CA GLN A 132 -15.77 10.29 17.47
C GLN A 132 -14.67 10.94 16.62
N GLU A 133 -13.83 11.78 17.22
CA GLU A 133 -12.67 12.41 16.59
C GLU A 133 -11.60 11.35 16.26
N VAL A 134 -11.35 10.40 17.17
CA VAL A 134 -10.42 9.28 16.95
C VAL A 134 -10.94 8.33 15.86
N LEU A 135 -12.26 8.10 15.79
CA LEU A 135 -12.86 7.35 14.68
C LEU A 135 -12.68 8.04 13.33
N VAL A 136 -12.89 9.37 13.26
CA VAL A 136 -12.67 10.16 12.04
C VAL A 136 -11.22 10.09 11.59
N GLU A 137 -10.26 10.29 12.51
CA GLU A 137 -8.82 10.23 12.18
C GLU A 137 -8.42 8.84 11.68
N GLY A 138 -8.85 7.79 12.40
CA GLY A 138 -8.66 6.41 11.97
C GLY A 138 -9.27 6.15 10.58
N PHE A 139 -10.45 6.69 10.29
CA PHE A 139 -11.09 6.54 8.98
C PHE A 139 -10.27 7.19 7.86
N LEU A 140 -9.81 8.43 8.04
CA LEU A 140 -8.99 9.14 7.06
C LEU A 140 -7.62 8.47 6.83
N GLN A 141 -7.04 7.89 7.88
CA GLN A 141 -5.84 7.07 7.79
C GLN A 141 -6.07 5.81 6.94
N ILE A 142 -7.15 5.05 7.18
CA ILE A 142 -7.46 3.85 6.39
C ILE A 142 -7.81 4.21 4.93
N VAL A 143 -8.50 5.32 4.67
CA VAL A 143 -8.70 5.83 3.30
C VAL A 143 -7.36 6.02 2.59
N SER A 144 -6.38 6.60 3.28
CA SER A 144 -5.03 6.84 2.73
C SER A 144 -4.28 5.53 2.46
N GLU A 145 -4.43 4.53 3.32
CA GLU A 145 -3.91 3.17 3.10
C GLU A 145 -4.61 2.46 1.93
N CYS A 146 -5.92 2.62 1.76
CA CYS A 146 -6.66 2.09 0.61
C CYS A 146 -6.17 2.71 -0.71
N ARG A 147 -5.91 4.03 -0.72
CA ARG A 147 -5.34 4.71 -1.89
C ARG A 147 -4.00 4.10 -2.28
N LEU A 148 -3.05 4.10 -1.35
CA LEU A 148 -1.67 3.64 -1.61
C LEU A 148 -1.63 2.18 -2.05
N SER A 149 -2.44 1.31 -1.43
CA SER A 149 -2.50 -0.12 -1.79
C SER A 149 -3.14 -0.38 -3.15
N VAL A 150 -4.18 0.38 -3.54
CA VAL A 150 -4.77 0.29 -4.89
C VAL A 150 -3.83 0.87 -5.95
N THR A 151 -3.18 2.00 -5.68
CA THR A 151 -2.14 2.58 -6.56
C THR A 151 -1.04 1.56 -6.80
N HIS A 152 -0.44 1.00 -5.74
CA HIS A 152 0.63 0.01 -5.84
C HIS A 152 0.19 -1.24 -6.61
N PHE A 153 -1.03 -1.77 -6.36
CA PHE A 153 -1.58 -2.88 -7.12
C PHE A 153 -1.71 -2.56 -8.62
N CYS A 154 -2.15 -1.34 -8.97
CA CYS A 154 -2.27 -0.91 -10.36
C CYS A 154 -0.89 -0.69 -11.02
N GLU A 155 0.12 -0.23 -10.27
CA GLU A 155 1.51 -0.16 -10.74
C GLU A 155 2.08 -1.55 -10.99
N THR A 156 1.83 -2.52 -10.09
CA THR A 156 2.19 -3.93 -10.30
C THR A 156 1.50 -4.52 -11.54
N LEU A 157 0.20 -4.23 -11.76
CA LEU A 157 -0.51 -4.62 -12.99
C LEU A 157 0.21 -4.08 -14.23
N ILE A 158 0.50 -2.77 -14.28
CA ILE A 158 1.19 -2.14 -15.42
C ILE A 158 2.55 -2.82 -15.67
N HIS A 159 3.33 -3.10 -14.62
CA HIS A 159 4.62 -3.78 -14.74
C HIS A 159 4.47 -5.15 -15.40
N GLN A 160 3.56 -6.00 -14.87
CA GLN A 160 3.33 -7.34 -15.42
C GLN A 160 2.88 -7.27 -16.90
N THR A 161 2.01 -6.33 -17.27
CA THR A 161 1.58 -6.15 -18.67
C THR A 161 2.65 -5.64 -19.64
N ARG A 162 3.83 -5.22 -19.13
CA ARG A 162 4.99 -4.84 -19.94
C ARG A 162 6.03 -5.95 -20.07
N GLU A 163 6.07 -6.87 -19.10
CA GLU A 163 6.95 -8.04 -19.12
C GLU A 163 6.38 -9.20 -19.94
N THR A 164 5.05 -9.31 -20.03
CA THR A 164 4.37 -10.28 -20.90
C THR A 164 4.14 -9.73 -22.30
N ASP A 165 4.67 -10.41 -23.31
CA ASP A 165 4.61 -10.06 -24.74
C ASP A 165 3.22 -10.27 -25.39
N ASP A 166 2.14 -10.27 -24.59
CA ASP A 166 0.83 -10.85 -24.92
C ASP A 166 -0.35 -9.87 -24.74
N ASP A 167 -1.50 -10.28 -25.28
CA ASP A 167 -2.82 -9.63 -25.42
C ASP A 167 -3.36 -8.80 -24.23
N LEU A 168 -2.75 -8.84 -23.03
CA LEU A 168 -3.11 -7.97 -21.91
C LEU A 168 -2.97 -6.47 -22.26
N SER A 169 -1.93 -6.06 -22.98
CA SER A 169 -1.78 -4.67 -23.42
C SER A 169 -2.87 -4.25 -24.42
N GLY A 170 -3.30 -5.18 -25.28
CA GLY A 170 -4.45 -5.02 -26.19
C GLY A 170 -5.78 -4.95 -25.44
N ARG A 171 -6.01 -5.81 -24.44
CA ARG A 171 -7.18 -5.77 -23.55
C ARG A 171 -7.25 -4.48 -22.74
N LEU A 172 -6.15 -4.02 -22.16
CA LEU A 172 -6.10 -2.73 -21.47
C LEU A 172 -6.46 -1.58 -22.43
N ASN A 173 -5.91 -1.58 -23.65
CA ASN A 173 -6.32 -0.66 -24.71
C ASN A 173 -7.84 -0.69 -24.97
N LEU A 174 -8.43 -1.88 -25.09
CA LEU A 174 -9.86 -2.06 -25.34
C LEU A 174 -10.75 -1.64 -24.15
N LEU A 175 -10.29 -1.77 -22.91
CA LEU A 175 -10.99 -1.29 -21.71
C LEU A 175 -10.90 0.24 -21.54
N LEU A 176 -9.83 0.83 -22.05
CA LEU A 176 -9.60 2.28 -22.04
C LEU A 176 -10.26 2.99 -23.23
N GLN A 177 -10.51 2.29 -24.35
CA GLN A 177 -11.16 2.85 -25.53
C GLN A 177 -12.54 3.48 -25.28
N PRO A 178 -13.49 2.85 -24.56
CA PRO A 178 -14.77 3.45 -24.18
C PRO A 178 -14.64 4.77 -23.40
N HIS A 179 -13.49 4.99 -22.77
CA HIS A 179 -13.15 6.19 -22.02
C HIS A 179 -12.39 7.23 -22.87
N GLN A 180 -12.36 7.06 -24.20
CA GLN A 180 -11.69 7.88 -25.22
C GLN A 180 -10.16 7.90 -25.14
N MET A 181 -9.50 6.76 -24.95
CA MET A 181 -8.04 6.65 -25.15
C MET A 181 -7.61 5.30 -25.72
N THR A 182 -6.75 5.35 -26.73
CA THR A 182 -5.80 4.30 -27.08
C THR A 182 -4.48 4.59 -26.36
N LEU A 183 -3.90 3.59 -25.69
CA LEU A 183 -2.52 3.60 -25.18
C LEU A 183 -1.55 3.59 -26.38
N THR A 184 -1.29 4.76 -26.95
CA THR A 184 -0.08 4.98 -27.73
C THR A 184 1.11 5.13 -26.77
N SER A 185 2.32 4.91 -27.25
CA SER A 185 3.55 5.00 -26.44
C SER A 185 3.84 6.42 -25.90
N SER A 186 3.06 7.43 -26.30
CA SER A 186 3.18 8.82 -25.85
C SER A 186 2.27 9.19 -24.67
N ASN A 187 1.29 8.34 -24.29
CA ASN A 187 0.45 8.62 -23.13
C ASN A 187 1.22 8.43 -21.81
N SER A 188 1.16 9.42 -20.92
CA SER A 188 1.89 9.34 -19.65
C SER A 188 1.40 8.18 -18.78
N SER A 189 2.34 7.47 -18.13
CA SER A 189 2.05 6.32 -17.25
C SER A 189 1.04 6.66 -16.15
N LYS A 190 1.04 7.91 -15.68
CA LYS A 190 0.10 8.47 -14.70
C LYS A 190 -1.37 8.36 -15.15
N VAL A 191 -1.65 8.57 -16.44
CA VAL A 191 -3.01 8.51 -16.98
C VAL A 191 -3.52 7.07 -17.02
N ALA A 192 -2.71 6.15 -17.54
CA ALA A 192 -3.04 4.72 -17.54
C ALA A 192 -3.27 4.20 -16.11
N LEU A 193 -2.43 4.60 -15.16
CA LEU A 193 -2.57 4.31 -13.74
C LEU A 193 -3.91 4.83 -13.17
N CYS A 194 -4.25 6.10 -13.40
CA CYS A 194 -5.52 6.68 -12.93
C CYS A 194 -6.76 5.94 -13.49
N HIS A 195 -6.72 5.46 -14.73
CA HIS A 195 -7.83 4.69 -15.29
C HIS A 195 -7.91 3.25 -14.73
N LEU A 196 -6.77 2.59 -14.48
CA LEU A 196 -6.75 1.31 -13.77
C LEU A 196 -7.27 1.46 -12.35
N GLU A 197 -6.83 2.49 -11.63
CA GLU A 197 -7.36 2.85 -10.31
C GLU A 197 -8.89 3.03 -10.35
N ALA A 198 -9.43 3.73 -11.36
CA ALA A 198 -10.88 3.90 -11.52
C ALA A 198 -11.63 2.55 -11.66
N ILE A 199 -11.15 1.67 -12.56
CA ILE A 199 -11.74 0.35 -12.84
C ILE A 199 -11.67 -0.57 -11.61
N VAL A 200 -10.51 -0.59 -10.95
CA VAL A 200 -10.28 -1.40 -9.75
C VAL A 200 -11.11 -0.88 -8.59
N ASN A 201 -11.13 0.44 -8.34
CA ASN A 201 -11.95 1.03 -7.29
C ASN A 201 -13.45 0.81 -7.54
N GLN A 202 -13.93 0.90 -8.78
CA GLN A 202 -15.32 0.59 -9.10
C GLN A 202 -15.69 -0.84 -8.66
N SER A 203 -14.82 -1.82 -8.92
CA SER A 203 -15.02 -3.22 -8.54
C SER A 203 -14.90 -3.44 -7.03
N LEU A 204 -13.83 -2.93 -6.40
CA LEU A 204 -13.56 -3.11 -4.97
C LEU A 204 -14.60 -2.41 -4.07
N TYR A 205 -15.05 -1.20 -4.44
CA TYR A 205 -16.06 -0.44 -3.70
C TYR A 205 -17.51 -0.73 -4.16
N GLN A 206 -17.75 -1.66 -5.09
CA GLN A 206 -19.12 -2.10 -5.41
C GLN A 206 -19.83 -2.62 -4.15
N ASP A 207 -21.10 -2.23 -3.97
CA ASP A 207 -21.99 -2.61 -2.85
C ASP A 207 -21.52 -2.18 -1.44
N PHE A 208 -20.59 -1.22 -1.32
CA PHE A 208 -20.06 -0.68 -0.05
C PHE A 208 -21.15 -0.15 0.89
N GLU A 209 -22.24 0.40 0.36
CA GLU A 209 -23.41 0.91 1.10
C GLU A 209 -24.17 -0.18 1.88
N ASN A 210 -23.93 -1.45 1.58
CA ASN A 210 -24.56 -2.58 2.25
C ASN A 210 -23.64 -3.09 3.37
N CYS A 211 -24.20 -3.44 4.52
CA CYS A 211 -23.51 -3.91 5.72
C CYS A 211 -22.61 -5.15 5.53
N VAL A 212 -22.70 -5.86 4.39
CA VAL A 212 -21.92 -7.08 4.09
C VAL A 212 -21.40 -7.13 2.64
N PHE A 213 -21.18 -5.98 2.00
CA PHE A 213 -20.66 -5.85 0.62
C PHE A 213 -21.46 -6.66 -0.44
N GLN A 214 -22.79 -6.70 -0.30
CA GLN A 214 -23.69 -7.45 -1.18
C GLN A 214 -24.96 -6.65 -1.43
N LYS A 215 -25.39 -6.60 -2.69
CA LYS A 215 -26.73 -6.16 -3.07
C LYS A 215 -27.78 -7.01 -2.31
N ASN A 216 -28.58 -6.35 -1.46
CA ASN A 216 -29.56 -6.96 -0.55
C ASN A 216 -28.95 -7.76 0.63
N GLY A 217 -27.71 -7.46 1.04
CA GLY A 217 -27.13 -8.03 2.25
C GLY A 217 -27.86 -7.58 3.52
N SER A 218 -28.19 -8.53 4.40
CA SER A 218 -28.85 -8.28 5.69
C SER A 218 -27.85 -8.06 6.83
N PRO A 219 -28.16 -7.19 7.81
CA PRO A 219 -27.31 -7.00 8.99
C PRO A 219 -27.25 -8.28 9.83
N LYS A 220 -26.11 -8.52 10.49
CA LYS A 220 -25.92 -9.71 11.36
C LYS A 220 -26.72 -9.60 12.66
N PHE A 221 -26.99 -8.37 13.10
CA PHE A 221 -27.68 -8.07 14.34
C PHE A 221 -28.82 -7.10 14.06
N LEU A 222 -29.98 -7.34 14.66
CA LEU A 222 -31.14 -6.46 14.52
C LEU A 222 -30.99 -5.14 15.30
N ASP A 223 -30.07 -5.07 16.26
CA ASP A 223 -29.70 -3.85 16.98
C ASP A 223 -28.53 -3.15 16.26
N PRO A 224 -28.74 -1.93 15.69
CA PRO A 224 -27.69 -1.17 15.02
C PRO A 224 -26.51 -0.80 15.93
N ARG A 225 -26.73 -0.69 17.26
CA ARG A 225 -25.65 -0.36 18.20
C ARG A 225 -24.71 -1.54 18.39
N ARG A 226 -25.27 -2.73 18.57
CA ARG A 226 -24.48 -3.96 18.60
C ARG A 226 -23.72 -4.18 17.30
N GLU A 227 -24.36 -4.03 16.14
CA GLU A 227 -23.69 -4.18 14.85
C GLU A 227 -22.49 -3.23 14.70
N ARG A 228 -22.66 -1.96 15.07
CA ARG A 228 -21.58 -0.97 15.11
C ARG A 228 -20.39 -1.42 15.98
N GLN A 229 -20.67 -1.89 17.19
CA GLN A 229 -19.64 -2.30 18.14
C GLN A 229 -18.90 -3.56 17.68
N GLU A 230 -19.60 -4.51 17.06
CA GLU A 230 -19.02 -5.73 16.49
C GLU A 230 -18.16 -5.42 15.24
N ASN A 231 -18.59 -4.47 14.40
CA ASN A 231 -17.78 -3.94 13.28
C ASN A 231 -16.50 -3.28 13.77
N PHE A 232 -16.56 -2.43 14.80
CA PHE A 232 -15.38 -1.79 15.37
C PHE A 232 -14.43 -2.79 16.04
N SER A 233 -14.98 -3.77 16.77
CA SER A 233 -14.20 -4.83 17.41
C SER A 233 -13.49 -5.70 16.37
N SER A 234 -14.16 -5.99 15.25
CA SER A 234 -13.58 -6.67 14.09
C SER A 234 -12.49 -5.84 13.42
N PHE A 235 -12.68 -4.52 13.27
CA PHE A 235 -11.66 -3.61 12.76
C PHE A 235 -10.39 -3.65 13.63
N VAL A 236 -10.54 -3.48 14.95
CA VAL A 236 -9.42 -3.49 15.91
C VAL A 236 -8.68 -4.83 15.89
N ALA A 237 -9.41 -5.96 15.85
CA ALA A 237 -8.82 -7.30 15.81
C ALA A 237 -8.02 -7.57 14.53
N LEU A 238 -8.40 -6.97 13.40
CA LEU A 238 -7.79 -7.23 12.09
C LEU A 238 -6.73 -6.20 11.67
N ARG A 239 -6.78 -4.97 12.20
CA ARG A 239 -5.99 -3.81 11.73
C ARG A 239 -4.47 -4.02 11.77
N ASN A 240 -3.94 -4.75 12.75
CA ASN A 240 -2.50 -4.91 12.97
C ASN A 240 -1.94 -6.25 12.47
N LEU A 241 -2.76 -7.07 11.82
CA LEU A 241 -2.36 -8.37 11.26
C LEU A 241 -1.95 -8.23 9.79
N GLY A 242 -1.24 -9.22 9.24
CA GLY A 242 -1.10 -9.42 7.80
C GLY A 242 -2.42 -9.83 7.13
N TRP A 243 -2.42 -9.97 5.79
CA TRP A 243 -3.53 -10.58 5.05
C TRP A 243 -3.51 -12.12 5.19
N ASN A 244 -2.30 -12.70 5.25
CA ASN A 244 -2.03 -14.12 5.41
C ASN A 244 -2.59 -14.67 6.74
N GLU A 245 -2.43 -13.91 7.83
CA GLU A 245 -2.95 -14.27 9.15
C GLU A 245 -4.49 -14.31 9.22
N VAL A 246 -5.17 -13.62 8.32
CA VAL A 246 -6.64 -13.48 8.30
C VAL A 246 -7.29 -14.42 7.28
N LEU A 247 -6.57 -14.82 6.23
CA LEU A 247 -7.07 -15.69 5.16
C LEU A 247 -6.65 -17.15 5.30
N HIS A 248 -5.57 -17.46 6.01
CA HIS A 248 -5.12 -18.85 6.16
C HIS A 248 -5.99 -19.61 7.18
N LYS A 249 -6.66 -20.68 6.72
CA LYS A 249 -7.50 -21.51 7.59
C LYS A 249 -6.66 -22.14 8.71
N GLY A 250 -7.17 -22.09 9.94
CA GLY A 250 -6.47 -22.58 11.13
C GLY A 250 -5.66 -21.54 11.90
N THR A 251 -5.54 -20.30 11.41
CA THR A 251 -5.05 -19.19 12.25
C THR A 251 -6.10 -18.77 13.27
N LYS A 252 -5.64 -18.20 14.40
CA LYS A 252 -6.51 -17.64 15.46
C LYS A 252 -7.45 -16.53 14.94
N HIS A 253 -7.06 -15.86 13.86
CA HIS A 253 -7.73 -14.66 13.34
C HIS A 253 -8.33 -14.86 11.93
N TYR A 254 -8.52 -16.12 11.51
CA TYR A 254 -9.18 -16.45 10.25
C TYR A 254 -10.59 -15.81 10.18
N SER A 255 -10.86 -15.09 9.09
CA SER A 255 -12.15 -14.43 8.86
C SER A 255 -12.79 -14.97 7.57
N ASP A 256 -13.83 -15.78 7.75
CA ASP A 256 -14.62 -16.34 6.64
C ASP A 256 -15.30 -15.25 5.79
N ASP A 257 -15.84 -14.21 6.42
CA ASP A 257 -16.46 -13.08 5.71
C ASP A 257 -15.44 -12.32 4.84
N PHE A 258 -14.21 -12.13 5.35
CA PHE A 258 -13.13 -11.52 4.57
C PHE A 258 -12.66 -12.43 3.43
N SER A 259 -12.58 -13.75 3.65
CA SER A 259 -12.27 -14.72 2.59
C SER A 259 -13.31 -14.62 1.46
N ARG A 260 -14.61 -14.71 1.79
CA ARG A 260 -15.70 -14.58 0.81
C ARG A 260 -15.73 -13.21 0.14
N PHE A 261 -15.33 -12.14 0.84
CA PHE A 261 -15.14 -10.82 0.23
C PHE A 261 -14.00 -10.85 -0.81
N CYS A 262 -12.81 -11.35 -0.46
CA CYS A 262 -11.68 -11.49 -1.36
C CYS A 262 -12.03 -12.30 -2.62
N ASP A 263 -12.66 -13.47 -2.48
CA ASP A 263 -13.01 -14.33 -3.63
C ASP A 263 -13.91 -13.59 -4.65
N ARG A 264 -14.95 -12.90 -4.15
CA ARG A 264 -15.89 -12.14 -4.99
C ARG A 264 -15.23 -10.92 -5.64
N LYS A 265 -14.43 -10.17 -4.88
CA LYS A 265 -13.72 -8.99 -5.42
C LYS A 265 -12.62 -9.37 -6.39
N PHE A 266 -11.93 -10.48 -6.18
CA PHE A 266 -10.95 -11.04 -7.10
C PHE A 266 -11.61 -11.42 -8.42
N SER A 267 -12.71 -12.19 -8.34
CA SER A 267 -13.48 -12.61 -9.52
C SER A 267 -14.03 -11.41 -10.31
N SER A 268 -14.50 -10.37 -9.60
CA SER A 268 -14.98 -9.11 -10.21
C SER A 268 -13.86 -8.36 -10.93
N VAL A 269 -12.70 -8.16 -10.29
CA VAL A 269 -11.57 -7.44 -10.91
C VAL A 269 -10.99 -8.25 -12.08
N ALA A 270 -10.81 -9.57 -11.91
CA ALA A 270 -10.32 -10.44 -12.98
C ALA A 270 -11.26 -10.46 -14.19
N ALA A 271 -12.58 -10.49 -13.97
CA ALA A 271 -13.57 -10.41 -15.05
C ALA A 271 -13.52 -9.05 -15.79
N VAL A 272 -13.48 -7.93 -15.07
CA VAL A 272 -13.45 -6.60 -15.70
C VAL A 272 -12.13 -6.34 -16.44
N LEU A 273 -11.01 -6.89 -15.96
CA LEU A 273 -9.72 -6.86 -16.65
C LEU A 273 -9.60 -7.91 -17.77
N ASN A 274 -10.61 -8.76 -17.98
CA ASN A 274 -10.56 -9.95 -18.84
C ASN A 274 -9.30 -10.81 -18.62
N TRP A 275 -8.90 -10.97 -17.35
CA TRP A 275 -7.68 -11.65 -16.96
C TRP A 275 -7.90 -13.17 -16.88
N SER A 276 -7.41 -13.90 -17.87
CA SER A 276 -7.64 -15.34 -18.08
C SER A 276 -6.61 -16.26 -17.44
N THR A 277 -5.39 -15.78 -17.14
CA THR A 277 -4.30 -16.58 -16.58
C THR A 277 -4.26 -16.51 -15.05
N PRO A 278 -3.65 -17.50 -14.35
CA PRO A 278 -3.38 -17.38 -12.92
C PRO A 278 -2.55 -16.12 -12.62
N TRP A 279 -2.94 -15.36 -11.59
CA TRP A 279 -2.21 -14.14 -11.23
C TRP A 279 -0.83 -14.49 -10.63
N PRO A 280 0.24 -13.80 -11.03
CA PRO A 280 1.55 -13.88 -10.38
C PRO A 280 1.44 -13.63 -8.88
N GLU A 281 2.25 -14.33 -8.07
CA GLU A 281 2.09 -14.29 -6.61
C GLU A 281 2.23 -12.86 -6.05
N HIS A 282 3.17 -12.06 -6.57
CA HIS A 282 3.34 -10.67 -6.16
C HIS A 282 2.10 -9.81 -6.47
N LEU A 283 1.47 -10.01 -7.63
CA LEU A 283 0.24 -9.32 -8.02
C LEU A 283 -0.92 -9.68 -7.08
N LEU A 284 -1.09 -10.97 -6.79
CA LEU A 284 -2.10 -11.47 -5.86
C LEU A 284 -1.87 -10.90 -4.44
N ARG A 285 -0.63 -10.88 -3.94
CA ARG A 285 -0.28 -10.27 -2.64
C ARG A 285 -0.70 -8.79 -2.59
N CYS A 286 -0.43 -8.01 -3.64
CA CYS A 286 -0.81 -6.59 -3.70
C CYS A 286 -2.33 -6.40 -3.67
N PHE A 287 -3.07 -7.24 -4.41
CA PHE A 287 -4.53 -7.25 -4.36
C PHE A 287 -5.08 -7.59 -2.96
N LEU A 288 -4.53 -8.62 -2.29
CA LEU A 288 -5.00 -9.02 -0.96
C LEU A 288 -4.73 -7.94 0.11
N ILE A 289 -3.65 -7.17 -0.04
CA ILE A 289 -3.38 -5.98 0.79
C ILE A 289 -4.45 -4.91 0.54
N GLY A 290 -4.72 -4.53 -0.72
CA GLY A 290 -5.74 -3.52 -1.05
C GLY A 290 -7.15 -3.93 -0.64
N ALA A 291 -7.52 -5.19 -0.89
CA ALA A 291 -8.78 -5.78 -0.43
C ALA A 291 -8.91 -5.71 1.10
N LYS A 292 -7.83 -5.99 1.85
CA LYS A 292 -7.84 -5.87 3.31
C LYS A 292 -8.03 -4.42 3.77
N CYS A 293 -7.35 -3.46 3.17
CA CYS A 293 -7.53 -2.04 3.50
C CYS A 293 -8.99 -1.61 3.30
N ILE A 294 -9.62 -1.98 2.18
CA ILE A 294 -11.02 -1.63 1.87
C ILE A 294 -12.02 -2.37 2.79
N TRP A 295 -11.71 -3.61 3.19
CA TRP A 295 -12.50 -4.32 4.20
C TRP A 295 -12.45 -3.63 5.57
N LEU A 296 -11.26 -3.23 6.02
CA LEU A 296 -11.08 -2.45 7.25
C LEU A 296 -11.79 -1.08 7.17
N LEU A 297 -11.76 -0.42 6.00
CA LEU A 297 -12.43 0.84 5.75
C LEU A 297 -13.95 0.72 5.92
N HIS A 298 -14.53 -0.37 5.43
CA HIS A 298 -15.96 -0.66 5.54
C HIS A 298 -16.38 -0.97 6.97
N LEU A 299 -15.65 -1.86 7.67
CA LEU A 299 -15.88 -2.10 9.09
C LEU A 299 -15.85 -0.80 9.90
N LEU A 300 -14.90 0.09 9.61
CA LEU A 300 -14.81 1.38 10.28
C LEU A 300 -15.92 2.36 9.85
N ALA A 301 -16.33 2.39 8.58
CA ALA A 301 -17.47 3.20 8.10
C ALA A 301 -18.80 2.82 8.78
N PHE A 302 -19.03 1.53 9.01
CA PHE A 302 -20.17 1.01 9.75
C PHE A 302 -19.99 1.03 11.27
N SER A 303 -18.84 1.54 11.76
CA SER A 303 -18.59 1.84 13.18
C SER A 303 -19.08 3.25 13.61
N PHE A 304 -19.72 4.03 12.73
CA PHE A 304 -20.23 5.38 13.03
C PHE A 304 -21.75 5.43 13.33
N GLU A 305 -22.20 6.56 13.89
CA GLU A 305 -23.62 6.93 14.06
C GLU A 305 -23.93 8.25 13.34
N PRO A 306 -24.69 8.24 12.22
CA PRO A 306 -25.00 7.09 11.36
C PRO A 306 -23.73 6.53 10.67
N SER A 307 -23.84 5.41 9.95
CA SER A 307 -22.74 4.89 9.13
C SER A 307 -22.33 5.89 8.04
N LEU A 308 -21.05 5.89 7.66
CA LEU A 308 -20.53 6.84 6.69
C LEU A 308 -20.99 6.49 5.26
N MET A 309 -21.51 7.49 4.56
CA MET A 309 -21.99 7.35 3.18
C MET A 309 -20.82 7.56 2.21
N ILE A 310 -20.62 6.59 1.32
CA ILE A 310 -19.69 6.71 0.19
C ILE A 310 -20.28 7.67 -0.86
N LEU A 311 -19.45 8.60 -1.33
CA LEU A 311 -19.77 9.52 -2.41
C LEU A 311 -19.18 8.97 -3.71
N ARG A 312 -19.99 8.86 -4.75
CA ARG A 312 -19.54 8.54 -6.10
C ARG A 312 -20.06 9.57 -7.10
N VAL A 313 -19.29 9.80 -8.16
CA VAL A 313 -19.59 10.78 -9.21
C VAL A 313 -19.55 10.05 -10.55
N GLU A 314 -20.60 10.19 -11.35
CA GLU A 314 -20.65 9.64 -12.70
C GLU A 314 -19.86 10.52 -13.69
N GLY A 315 -19.39 9.91 -14.78
CA GLY A 315 -18.78 10.64 -15.89
C GLY A 315 -19.76 11.63 -16.54
N ASN A 316 -19.20 12.63 -17.22
CA ASN A 316 -19.88 13.73 -17.90
C ASN A 316 -20.67 14.71 -17.00
N ARG A 317 -20.62 14.56 -15.67
CA ARG A 317 -21.11 15.58 -14.72
C ARG A 317 -20.18 16.80 -14.70
N ASP A 318 -20.75 17.98 -14.47
CA ASP A 318 -19.97 19.21 -14.32
C ASP A 318 -19.10 19.15 -13.05
N PHE A 319 -17.91 19.76 -13.07
CA PHE A 319 -16.96 19.67 -11.96
C PHE A 319 -17.40 20.54 -10.76
N ASP A 320 -17.45 19.94 -9.57
CA ASP A 320 -17.81 20.63 -8.32
C ASP A 320 -16.63 20.62 -7.32
N PRO A 321 -15.96 21.75 -7.06
CA PRO A 321 -14.80 21.82 -6.15
C PRO A 321 -15.15 21.60 -4.66
N ILE A 322 -16.44 21.58 -4.28
CA ILE A 322 -16.87 21.22 -2.92
C ILE A 322 -16.70 19.71 -2.72
N HIS A 323 -17.16 18.93 -3.70
CA HIS A 323 -17.28 17.47 -3.65
C HIS A 323 -16.18 16.70 -4.41
N MET A 324 -15.41 17.37 -5.27
CA MET A 324 -14.46 16.74 -6.19
C MET A 324 -13.07 17.38 -6.09
N GLU A 325 -12.04 16.55 -6.16
CA GLU A 325 -10.63 16.91 -6.28
C GLU A 325 -10.13 16.43 -7.64
N GLU A 326 -9.65 17.35 -8.48
CA GLU A 326 -9.04 16.99 -9.75
C GLU A 326 -7.64 16.39 -9.53
N ILE A 327 -7.34 15.28 -10.20
CA ILE A 327 -5.98 14.74 -10.25
C ILE A 327 -5.21 15.51 -11.33
N PRO A 328 -4.15 16.27 -10.96
CA PRO A 328 -3.40 17.06 -11.94
C PRO A 328 -2.61 16.15 -12.88
N LEU A 329 -2.98 16.19 -14.16
CA LEU A 329 -2.21 15.59 -15.24
C LEU A 329 -1.27 16.64 -15.85
N ASP A 330 -0.10 16.20 -16.31
CA ASP A 330 0.88 17.09 -16.94
C ASP A 330 0.36 17.54 -18.31
N GLY A 331 0.10 18.85 -18.46
CA GLY A 331 -0.32 19.46 -19.73
C GLY A 331 -1.49 20.46 -19.66
N HIS A 332 -2.38 20.37 -18.66
CA HIS A 332 -3.66 21.10 -18.69
C HIS A 332 -3.87 22.21 -17.62
N ARG A 333 -2.80 22.65 -16.94
CA ARG A 333 -2.88 23.62 -15.81
C ARG A 333 -3.43 25.02 -16.14
N ALA A 334 -3.84 25.30 -17.38
CA ALA A 334 -4.24 26.63 -17.85
C ALA A 334 -5.76 26.80 -18.09
N GLN A 335 -6.55 25.73 -18.11
CA GLN A 335 -8.01 25.79 -18.25
C GLN A 335 -8.71 25.29 -16.99
N ALA A 336 -9.89 25.85 -16.70
CA ALA A 336 -10.74 25.33 -15.63
C ALA A 336 -11.35 23.97 -16.06
N PRO A 337 -11.40 22.96 -15.18
CA PRO A 337 -12.04 21.68 -15.49
C PRO A 337 -13.53 21.91 -15.77
N ALA A 338 -13.99 21.50 -16.94
CA ALA A 338 -15.38 21.68 -17.34
C ALA A 338 -16.25 20.53 -16.83
N ARG A 339 -15.83 19.28 -17.09
CA ARG A 339 -16.61 18.08 -16.78
C ARG A 339 -15.74 16.93 -16.32
N VAL A 340 -16.29 16.09 -15.45
CA VAL A 340 -15.68 14.82 -15.04
C VAL A 340 -15.59 13.87 -16.24
N ARG A 341 -14.38 13.40 -16.55
CA ARG A 341 -14.14 12.29 -17.48
C ARG A 341 -14.46 10.96 -16.82
N THR A 342 -13.87 10.72 -15.64
CA THR A 342 -14.11 9.55 -14.81
C THR A 342 -13.76 9.81 -13.34
N MET A 343 -14.41 9.09 -12.43
CA MET A 343 -14.06 9.06 -11.02
C MET A 343 -12.99 7.99 -10.80
N VAL A 344 -11.80 8.42 -10.37
CA VAL A 344 -10.67 7.53 -10.08
C VAL A 344 -10.81 6.91 -8.70
N MET A 345 -11.33 7.68 -7.73
CA MET A 345 -11.50 7.23 -6.35
C MET A 345 -12.78 7.82 -5.76
N PRO A 346 -13.59 7.02 -5.04
CA PRO A 346 -14.77 7.52 -4.33
C PRO A 346 -14.39 8.45 -3.16
N GLY A 347 -15.29 9.37 -2.85
CA GLY A 347 -15.26 10.22 -1.67
C GLY A 347 -16.12 9.65 -0.54
N PHE A 348 -16.25 10.40 0.56
CA PHE A 348 -17.10 10.04 1.69
C PHE A 348 -17.70 11.26 2.38
N PHE A 349 -18.94 11.15 2.85
CA PHE A 349 -19.52 12.08 3.79
C PHE A 349 -19.11 11.70 5.21
N VAL A 350 -18.26 12.52 5.83
CA VAL A 350 -17.69 12.30 7.16
C VAL A 350 -18.19 13.39 8.09
N ARG A 351 -19.35 13.15 8.71
CA ARG A 351 -20.09 14.11 9.54
C ARG A 351 -20.45 15.40 8.77
N ASP A 352 -19.91 16.54 9.18
CA ASP A 352 -20.04 17.88 8.61
C ASP A 352 -19.05 18.14 7.45
N ARG A 353 -18.18 17.16 7.13
CA ARG A 353 -17.11 17.30 6.14
C ARG A 353 -17.31 16.34 4.97
N VAL A 354 -16.81 16.75 3.81
CA VAL A 354 -16.74 15.91 2.61
C VAL A 354 -15.27 15.56 2.36
N LEU A 355 -14.97 14.26 2.41
CA LEU A 355 -13.77 13.73 1.76
C LEU A 355 -14.10 13.61 0.27
N ARG A 356 -13.43 14.41 -0.57
CA ARG A 356 -13.77 14.58 -1.98
C ARG A 356 -13.49 13.33 -2.81
N CYS A 357 -14.28 13.11 -3.85
CA CYS A 357 -13.95 12.15 -4.90
C CYS A 357 -12.72 12.64 -5.67
N ARG A 358 -11.78 11.75 -6.02
CA ARG A 358 -10.72 12.09 -6.97
C ARG A 358 -11.17 11.80 -8.38
N VAL A 359 -11.07 12.79 -9.26
CA VAL A 359 -11.61 12.73 -10.63
C VAL A 359 -10.54 13.11 -11.65
N LEU A 360 -10.65 12.54 -12.85
CA LEU A 360 -10.07 13.10 -14.06
C LEU A 360 -11.11 13.96 -14.74
N CYS A 361 -10.73 15.11 -15.28
CA CYS A 361 -11.62 16.02 -15.99
C CYS A 361 -11.33 16.07 -17.49
N ARG A 362 -12.31 16.58 -18.25
CA ARG A 362 -12.14 17.13 -19.59
C ARG A 362 -12.22 18.65 -19.51
N TYR A 363 -11.43 19.32 -20.33
CA TYR A 363 -11.41 20.77 -20.49
C TYR A 363 -12.18 21.16 -21.75
N GLY A 364 -12.72 22.38 -21.79
CA GLY A 364 -13.64 22.81 -22.84
C GLY A 364 -12.96 23.17 -24.17
N SER A 365 -12.50 22.18 -24.94
CA SER A 365 -12.13 22.33 -26.35
C SER A 365 -11.97 21.01 -27.11
N GLU A 366 -12.97 20.12 -27.06
CA GLU A 366 -13.16 19.04 -28.04
C GLU A 366 -14.64 19.01 -28.46
N SER A 367 -14.90 19.40 -29.71
CA SER A 367 -16.22 19.45 -30.37
C SER A 367 -16.21 18.60 -31.63
#